data_AF-A0A1H8D0D5-F1
#
_entry.id   AF-A0A1H8D0D5-F1
#
_cell.length_a   1.000
_cell.length_b   1.000
_cell.length_c   1.000
_cell.angle_alpha   90.00
_cell.angle_beta   90.00
_cell.angle_gamma   90.00
#
_symmetry.space_group_name_H-M   'P 1'
#
loop_
_entity.id
_entity.type
_entity.pdbx_description
1 polymer ?
#
loop_
_entity_poly.entity_id
_entity_poly.type
_entity_poly.pdbx_seq_one_letter_code
_entity_poly.pdbx_strand_id
1 'polypeptide(L)'
;MLMTLQHLATILNVIAGIFFLLTGLLKIWGNNLSFWKWAKASYLKHHPVWVYYASGVIELLAGPGLLIKQFRFGSSLLLILMIVLLTVHPRKHKESLKGLWSALITISLLSFIAYMAYLS
;
A
#
# COMPACT_ATOMS: atom_id res chain seq x y z
N MET A 1 -26.46 1.92 11.33
CA MET A 1 -25.26 1.06 11.32
C MET A 1 -24.53 1.08 9.97
N LEU A 2 -25.23 0.99 8.82
CA LEU A 2 -24.60 1.07 7.49
C LEU A 2 -23.94 2.44 7.22
N MET A 3 -24.62 3.52 7.62
CA MET A 3 -24.14 4.90 7.44
C MET A 3 -22.85 5.20 8.20
N THR A 4 -22.70 4.67 9.43
CA THR A 4 -21.47 4.85 10.23
C THR A 4 -20.28 4.10 9.64
N LEU A 5 -20.51 2.92 9.04
CA LEU A 5 -19.47 2.15 8.36
C LEU A 5 -18.98 2.83 7.08
N GLN A 6 -19.87 3.49 6.33
CA GLN A 6 -19.48 4.26 5.13
C GLN A 6 -18.61 5.48 5.46
N HIS A 7 -18.92 6.19 6.56
CA HIS A 7 -18.08 7.30 7.03
C HIS A 7 -16.70 6.80 7.47
N LEU A 8 -16.66 5.71 8.24
CA LEU A 8 -15.40 5.09 8.65
C LEU A 8 -14.56 4.65 7.44
N ALA A 9 -15.16 3.98 6.46
CA ALA A 9 -14.47 3.57 5.23
C ALA A 9 -13.95 4.76 4.42
N THR A 10 -14.67 5.88 4.42
CA THR A 10 -14.23 7.11 3.73
C THR A 10 -13.02 7.73 4.44
N ILE A 11 -13.02 7.79 5.77
CA ILE A 11 -11.87 8.29 6.54
C ILE A 11 -10.65 7.38 6.31
N LEU A 12 -10.84 6.07 6.41
CA LEU A 12 -9.77 5.09 6.16
C LEU A 12 -9.23 5.18 4.73
N ASN A 13 -10.09 5.43 3.75
CA ASN A 13 -9.69 5.67 2.36
C ASN A 13 -8.79 6.90 2.21
N VAL A 14 -9.17 8.01 2.83
CA VAL A 14 -8.38 9.25 2.76
C VAL A 14 -7.02 9.03 3.42
N ILE A 15 -6.99 8.41 4.60
CA ILE A 15 -5.75 8.10 5.31
C ILE A 15 -4.87 7.17 4.47
N ALA A 16 -5.42 6.08 3.95
CA ALA A 16 -4.69 5.13 3.12
C ALA A 16 -4.19 5.78 1.82
N GLY A 17 -5.03 6.57 1.15
CA GLY A 17 -4.66 7.27 -0.08
C GLY A 17 -3.52 8.26 0.12
N ILE A 18 -3.57 9.08 1.17
CA ILE A 18 -2.48 10.00 1.54
C ILE A 18 -1.22 9.21 1.88
N PHE A 19 -1.34 8.15 2.68
CA PHE A 19 -0.21 7.32 3.07
C PHE A 19 0.50 6.69 1.85
N PHE A 20 -0.26 6.06 0.94
CA PHE A 20 0.32 5.44 -0.26
C PHE A 20 0.89 6.49 -1.23
N LEU A 21 0.23 7.63 -1.38
CA LEU A 21 0.76 8.73 -2.20
C LEU A 21 2.08 9.27 -1.66
N LEU A 22 2.16 9.52 -0.35
CA LEU A 22 3.39 10.00 0.30
C LEU A 22 4.51 8.97 0.23
N THR A 23 4.22 7.71 0.53
CA THR A 23 5.22 6.63 0.46
C THR A 23 5.73 6.44 -0.97
N GLY A 24 4.86 6.47 -1.98
CA GLY A 24 5.23 6.44 -3.40
C GLY A 24 6.14 7.60 -3.80
N LEU A 25 5.75 8.84 -3.46
CA LEU A 25 6.57 10.04 -3.68
C LEU A 25 7.94 9.92 -3.02
N LEU A 26 7.98 9.49 -1.75
CA LEU A 26 9.23 9.35 -1.02
C LEU A 26 10.11 8.23 -1.60
N LYS A 27 9.55 7.12 -2.10
CA LYS A 27 10.35 6.08 -2.79
C LYS A 27 11.04 6.61 -4.04
N ILE A 28 10.41 7.54 -4.76
CA ILE A 28 10.95 8.09 -6.01
C ILE A 28 11.89 9.28 -5.74
N TRP A 29 11.50 10.20 -4.85
CA TRP A 29 12.19 11.49 -4.63
C TRP A 29 12.77 11.69 -3.23
N GLY A 30 12.44 10.84 -2.26
CA GLY A 30 12.82 10.99 -0.85
C GLY A 30 14.30 10.73 -0.53
N ASN A 31 15.18 10.68 -1.52
CA ASN A 31 16.61 10.40 -1.33
C ASN A 31 17.34 11.43 -0.44
N ASN A 32 16.75 12.60 -0.17
CA ASN A 32 17.33 13.64 0.68
C ASN A 32 16.93 13.55 2.16
N LEU A 33 15.93 12.74 2.51
CA LEU A 33 15.45 12.58 3.89
C LEU A 33 16.21 11.46 4.62
N SER A 34 16.82 11.80 5.77
CA SER A 34 17.62 10.86 6.58
C SER A 34 16.85 9.59 6.96
N PHE A 35 15.60 9.75 7.43
CA PHE A 35 14.71 8.64 7.74
C PHE A 35 14.45 7.73 6.52
N TRP A 36 14.28 8.33 5.34
CA TRP A 36 13.96 7.56 4.14
C TRP A 36 15.17 6.83 3.56
N LYS A 37 16.38 7.39 3.71
CA LYS A 37 17.63 6.67 3.40
C LYS A 37 17.74 5.40 4.22
N TRP A 38 17.46 5.46 5.52
CA TRP A 38 17.44 4.28 6.38
C TRP A 38 16.35 3.27 5.95
N ALA A 39 15.13 3.73 5.69
CA ALA A 39 14.03 2.86 5.26
C ALA A 39 14.34 2.14 3.94
N LYS A 40 14.87 2.88 2.95
CA LYS A 40 15.34 2.35 1.67
C LYS A 40 16.46 1.33 1.86
N ALA A 41 17.48 1.65 2.66
CA ALA A 41 18.58 0.72 2.93
C ALA A 41 18.11 -0.55 3.62
N SER A 42 17.17 -0.45 4.57
CA SER A 42 16.55 -1.60 5.24
C SER A 42 15.78 -2.47 4.25
N TYR A 43 14.97 -1.85 3.39
CA TYR A 43 14.19 -2.58 2.38
C TYR A 43 15.08 -3.28 1.34
N LEU A 44 16.12 -2.61 0.86
CA LEU A 44 17.02 -3.14 -0.18
C LEU A 44 17.90 -4.30 0.31
N LYS A 45 18.04 -4.50 1.63
CA LYS A 45 18.68 -5.71 2.17
C LYS A 45 17.91 -6.98 1.83
N HIS A 46 16.60 -6.89 1.67
CA HIS A 46 15.70 -8.03 1.49
C HIS A 46 15.05 -8.07 0.10
N HIS A 47 15.00 -6.93 -0.60
CA HIS A 47 14.32 -6.81 -1.90
C HIS A 47 15.23 -6.16 -2.95
N PRO A 48 15.13 -6.58 -4.23
CA PRO A 48 15.88 -5.95 -5.30
C PRO A 48 15.42 -4.51 -5.56
N VAL A 49 16.32 -3.68 -6.08
CA VAL A 49 16.09 -2.26 -6.31
C VAL A 49 14.89 -1.99 -7.22
N TRP A 50 14.69 -2.81 -8.26
CA TRP A 50 13.57 -2.63 -9.19
C TRP A 50 12.21 -2.81 -8.50
N VAL A 51 12.09 -3.73 -7.55
CA VAL A 51 10.87 -3.95 -6.76
C VAL A 51 10.52 -2.72 -5.94
N TYR A 52 11.53 -2.10 -5.33
CA TYR A 52 11.34 -0.88 -4.55
C TYR A 52 10.73 0.24 -5.41
N TYR A 53 11.31 0.51 -6.58
CA TYR A 53 10.80 1.55 -7.48
C TYR A 53 9.46 1.19 -8.11
N ALA A 54 9.25 -0.07 -8.52
CA ALA A 54 7.97 -0.54 -9.04
C ALA A 54 6.85 -0.36 -8.02
N SER A 55 7.10 -0.73 -6.76
CA SER A 55 6.14 -0.48 -5.68
C SER A 55 5.86 1.00 -5.47
N GLY A 56 6.89 1.86 -5.54
CA GLY A 56 6.71 3.32 -5.43
C GLY A 56 5.86 3.92 -6.54
N VAL A 57 6.02 3.44 -7.78
CA VAL A 57 5.18 3.86 -8.92
C VAL A 57 3.73 3.42 -8.71
N ILE A 58 3.50 2.17 -8.28
CA ILE A 58 2.15 1.67 -8.02
C ILE A 58 1.48 2.45 -6.88
N GLU A 59 2.20 2.68 -5.79
CA GLU A 59 1.71 3.47 -4.65
C GLU A 59 1.38 4.91 -5.05
N LEU A 60 2.20 5.53 -5.90
CA LEU A 60 1.97 6.87 -6.43
C LEU A 60 0.75 6.93 -7.36
N LEU A 61 0.50 5.89 -8.15
CA LEU A 61 -0.65 5.84 -9.06
C LEU A 61 -1.96 5.47 -8.33
N ALA A 62 -1.89 4.53 -7.39
CA ALA A 62 -3.05 4.05 -6.64
C ALA A 62 -3.45 4.99 -5.49
N GLY A 63 -2.50 5.71 -4.88
CA GLY A 63 -2.75 6.64 -3.78
C GLY A 63 -3.82 7.70 -4.11
N PRO A 64 -3.70 8.45 -5.22
CA PRO A 64 -4.73 9.38 -5.69
C PRO A 64 -6.06 8.68 -5.98
N GLY A 65 -6.01 7.48 -6.55
CA GLY A 65 -7.22 6.72 -6.89
C GLY A 65 -8.00 6.22 -5.67
N LEU A 66 -7.37 6.08 -4.49
CA LEU A 66 -8.07 5.87 -3.22
C LEU A 66 -8.83 7.12 -2.74
N LEU A 67 -8.39 8.32 -3.12
CA LEU A 67 -9.06 9.57 -2.76
C LEU A 67 -10.33 9.78 -3.61
N ILE A 68 -10.27 9.42 -4.90
CA ILE A 68 -11.35 9.62 -5.87
C ILE A 68 -12.33 8.44 -5.84
N LYS A 69 -13.60 8.68 -5.47
CA LYS A 69 -14.62 7.62 -5.29
C LYS A 69 -14.67 6.60 -6.44
N GLN A 70 -14.62 7.07 -7.68
CA GLN A 70 -14.74 6.24 -8.91
C GLN A 70 -13.57 5.27 -9.11
N PHE A 71 -12.38 5.60 -8.59
CA PHE A 71 -11.17 4.79 -8.79
C PHE A 71 -10.77 3.96 -7.56
N ARG A 72 -11.50 4.07 -6.46
CA ARG A 72 -11.18 3.41 -5.18
C ARG A 72 -11.02 1.91 -5.33
N PHE A 73 -12.01 1.27 -5.94
CA PHE A 73 -12.02 -0.18 -6.11
C PHE A 73 -10.80 -0.67 -6.91
N GLY A 74 -10.55 -0.06 -8.08
CA GLY A 74 -9.40 -0.41 -8.93
C GLY A 74 -8.05 -0.16 -8.24
N SER A 75 -7.95 0.94 -7.49
CA SER A 75 -6.72 1.31 -6.76
C SER A 75 -6.43 0.36 -5.60
N SER A 76 -7.46 -0.02 -4.84
CA SER A 76 -7.35 -1.03 -3.79
C SER A 76 -6.95 -2.38 -4.35
N LEU A 77 -7.55 -2.81 -5.46
CA LEU A 77 -7.17 -4.06 -6.12
C LEU A 77 -5.72 -4.04 -6.59
N LEU A 78 -5.27 -2.94 -7.20
CA LEU A 78 -3.90 -2.81 -7.66
C LEU A 78 -2.90 -2.90 -6.49
N LEU A 79 -3.20 -2.25 -5.36
CA LEU A 79 -2.39 -2.33 -4.14
C LEU A 79 -2.39 -3.73 -3.52
N ILE A 80 -3.55 -4.40 -3.45
CA ILE A 80 -3.65 -5.78 -2.98
C ILE A 80 -2.80 -6.70 -3.86
N LEU A 81 -2.95 -6.60 -5.19
CA LEU A 81 -2.19 -7.41 -6.14
C LEU A 81 -0.69 -7.20 -5.98
N MET A 82 -0.26 -5.94 -5.83
CA MET A 82 1.13 -5.61 -5.54
C MET A 82 1.60 -6.29 -4.25
N ILE A 83 0.88 -6.14 -3.14
CA ILE A 83 1.28 -6.73 -1.85
C ILE A 83 1.36 -8.26 -1.97
N VAL A 84 0.38 -8.90 -2.61
CA VAL A 84 0.37 -10.34 -2.85
C VAL A 84 1.58 -10.77 -3.68
N LEU A 85 1.87 -10.09 -4.79
CA LEU A 85 3.03 -10.41 -5.63
C LEU A 85 4.34 -10.26 -4.86
N LEU A 86 4.48 -9.22 -4.05
CA LEU A 86 5.67 -8.98 -3.23
C LEU A 86 5.81 -9.97 -2.07
N THR A 87 4.69 -10.47 -1.53
CA THR A 87 4.67 -11.42 -0.41
C THR A 87 4.83 -12.87 -0.86
N VAL A 88 4.19 -13.24 -1.98
CA VAL A 88 4.20 -14.60 -2.54
C VAL A 88 5.50 -14.90 -3.27
N HIS A 89 6.19 -13.91 -3.84
CA HIS A 89 7.48 -14.14 -4.49
C HIS A 89 8.56 -14.52 -3.45
N PRO A 90 8.89 -15.80 -3.28
CA PRO A 90 9.58 -16.27 -2.09
C PRO A 90 11.07 -16.22 -2.37
N ARG A 91 11.74 -15.12 -2.00
CA ARG A 91 13.21 -15.14 -1.92
C ARG A 91 13.63 -15.32 -0.47
N LYS A 92 13.93 -16.59 -0.15
CA LYS A 92 14.86 -17.07 0.89
C LYS A 92 14.99 -16.14 2.12
N HIS A 93 14.00 -16.05 2.99
CA HIS A 93 14.29 -15.58 4.36
C HIS A 93 13.29 -16.09 5.39
N LYS A 94 13.84 -16.77 6.42
CA LYS A 94 13.14 -17.32 7.59
C LYS A 94 12.52 -16.25 8.52
N GLU A 95 12.68 -14.96 8.23
CA GLU A 95 12.11 -13.85 9.02
C GLU A 95 10.68 -13.43 8.59
N SER A 96 10.07 -14.21 7.71
CA SER A 96 8.83 -13.92 6.98
C SER A 96 7.58 -13.63 7.85
N LEU A 97 7.52 -14.10 9.11
CA LEU A 97 6.30 -14.00 9.92
C LEU A 97 5.85 -12.56 10.21
N LYS A 98 6.78 -11.65 10.57
CA LYS A 98 6.41 -10.25 10.87
C LYS A 98 5.97 -9.49 9.62
N GLY A 99 6.64 -9.72 8.49
CA GLY A 99 6.26 -9.12 7.20
C GLY A 99 4.90 -9.62 6.71
N LEU A 100 4.61 -10.89 6.94
CA LEU A 100 3.36 -11.53 6.56
C LEU A 100 2.17 -10.98 7.37
N TRP A 101 2.32 -10.77 8.68
CA TRP A 101 1.29 -10.10 9.50
C TRP A 101 0.99 -8.67 9.02
N SER A 102 2.01 -7.88 8.72
CA SER A 102 1.83 -6.54 8.15
C SER A 102 1.09 -6.60 6.81
N ALA A 103 1.49 -7.50 5.92
CA ALA A 103 0.85 -7.68 4.62
C ALA A 103 -0.63 -8.07 4.76
N LEU A 104 -0.95 -9.01 5.65
CA LEU A 104 -2.34 -9.43 5.91
C LEU A 104 -3.20 -8.30 6.46
N ILE A 105 -2.68 -7.48 7.37
CA ILE A 105 -3.40 -6.30 7.89
C ILE A 105 -3.69 -5.32 6.75
N THR A 106 -2.69 -5.01 5.93
CA THR A 106 -2.87 -4.08 4.80
C THR A 106 -3.85 -4.62 3.76
N ILE A 107 -3.76 -5.91 3.41
CA ILE A 107 -4.71 -6.56 2.50
C ILE A 107 -6.12 -6.53 3.09
N SER A 108 -6.28 -6.82 4.39
CA SER A 108 -7.59 -6.80 5.04
C SER A 108 -8.21 -5.42 5.01
N LEU A 109 -7.42 -4.38 5.30
CA LEU A 109 -7.85 -2.98 5.23
C LEU A 109 -8.27 -2.58 3.80
N LEU A 110 -7.45 -2.91 2.81
CA LEU A 110 -7.72 -2.61 1.41
C LEU A 110 -8.93 -3.39 0.87
N SER A 111 -9.13 -4.62 1.34
CA SER A 111 -10.29 -5.45 0.97
C SER A 111 -11.58 -4.88 1.57
N PHE A 112 -11.54 -4.44 2.82
CA PHE A 112 -12.67 -3.73 3.45
C PHE A 112 -13.01 -2.44 2.68
N ILE A 113 -12.00 -1.66 2.35
CA ILE A 113 -12.15 -0.45 1.52
C ILE A 113 -12.79 -0.79 0.16
N ALA A 114 -12.27 -1.80 -0.53
CA ALA A 114 -12.75 -2.19 -1.86
C ALA A 114 -14.20 -2.66 -1.80
N TYR A 115 -14.55 -3.46 -0.79
CA TYR A 115 -15.91 -3.90 -0.55
C TYR A 115 -16.87 -2.74 -0.29
N MET A 116 -16.49 -1.79 0.58
CA MET A 116 -17.31 -0.62 0.86
C MET A 116 -17.45 0.32 -0.34
N ALA A 117 -16.42 0.42 -1.18
CA ALA A 117 -16.49 1.18 -2.43
C ALA A 117 -17.39 0.51 -3.47
N TYR A 118 -17.40 -0.82 -3.54
CA TYR A 118 -18.29 -1.58 -4.41
C TYR A 118 -19.77 -1.42 -4.02
N LEU A 119 -20.07 -1.32 -2.72
CA LEU A 119 -21.43 -1.14 -2.20
C LEU A 119 -21.98 0.30 -2.31
N SER A 120 -21.17 1.28 -2.73
CA SER A 120 -21.48 2.73 -2.66
C SER A 120 -21.66 3.38 -4.01
#